data_AF-A9DGT9-F1
#
_entry.id   AF-A9DGT9-F1
#
_cell.length_a   1.000
_cell.length_b   1.000
_cell.length_c   1.000
_cell.angle_alpha   90.00
_cell.angle_beta   90.00
_cell.angle_gamma   90.00
#
_symmetry.space_group_name_H-M   'P 1'
#
loop_
_entity.id
_entity.type
_entity.pdbx_description
1 polymer ?
#
loop_
_entity_poly.entity_id
_entity_poly.type
_entity_poly.pdbx_seq_one_letter_code
_entity_poly.pdbx_strand_id
1 'polypeptide(L)'
;MTVRPYRKNTTHAPVPGTGKGKATTALDVTDIYVDDGTGHNVISILKNLGDGVVLGDIELTFLADTIKTVDYPGAVLLITDQTGKV
;
A
#
# COMPACT_ATOMS: atom_id res chain seq x y z
N MET A 1 3.20 -1.45 11.65
CA MET A 1 2.46 -0.29 11.10
C MET A 1 3.27 0.96 11.35
N THR A 2 3.86 1.53 10.29
CA THR A 2 4.63 2.77 10.35
C THR A 2 3.81 3.86 9.68
N VAL A 3 3.58 4.99 10.36
CA VAL A 3 2.86 6.14 9.80
C VAL A 3 3.88 7.23 9.48
N ARG A 4 3.95 7.65 8.21
CA ARG A 4 4.89 8.70 7.78
C ARG A 4 4.15 9.90 7.18
N PRO A 5 4.47 11.13 7.61
CA PRO A 5 3.97 12.33 6.94
C PRO A 5 4.69 12.52 5.60
N TYR A 6 3.94 12.66 4.51
CA TYR A 6 4.52 12.97 3.20
C TYR A 6 5.03 14.42 3.18
N ARG A 7 6.36 14.62 3.07
CA ARG A 7 6.97 15.94 2.85
C ARG A 7 7.61 16.00 1.46
N LYS A 8 7.27 17.04 0.70
CA LYS A 8 7.71 17.27 -0.70
C LYS A 8 9.23 17.45 -0.89
N ASN A 9 10.04 17.43 0.19
CA ASN A 9 11.44 17.83 0.21
C ASN A 9 12.38 16.78 0.86
N THR A 10 12.00 15.50 0.84
CA THR A 10 12.83 14.39 1.30
C THR A 10 13.59 13.76 0.13
N THR A 11 14.81 13.27 0.37
CA THR A 11 15.65 12.53 -0.58
C THR A 11 15.08 11.18 -1.03
N HIS A 12 13.88 10.83 -0.57
CA HIS A 12 13.17 9.58 -0.85
C HIS A 12 12.27 9.76 -2.08
N ALA A 13 12.24 8.76 -2.96
CA ALA A 13 11.38 8.79 -4.14
C ALA A 13 9.89 8.92 -3.71
N PRO A 14 9.07 9.70 -4.43
CA PRO A 14 7.67 9.86 -4.07
C PRO A 14 6.92 8.53 -4.20
N VAL A 15 6.17 8.16 -3.16
CA VAL A 15 5.35 6.93 -3.16
C VAL A 15 4.38 6.95 -4.35
N PRO A 16 4.37 5.91 -5.20
CA PRO A 16 3.42 5.77 -6.30
C PRO A 16 1.97 5.89 -5.84
N GLY A 17 1.12 6.60 -6.58
CA GLY A 17 -0.29 6.78 -6.23
C GLY A 17 -0.60 7.92 -5.25
N THR A 18 0.41 8.51 -4.58
CA THR A 18 0.20 9.69 -3.70
C THR A 18 -0.42 10.90 -4.41
N GLY A 19 -0.17 11.08 -5.71
CA GLY A 19 -0.84 12.09 -6.53
C GLY A 19 -2.36 11.90 -6.61
N LYS A 20 -2.83 10.64 -6.69
CA LYS A 20 -4.26 10.29 -6.63
C LYS A 20 -4.81 10.49 -5.22
N GLY A 21 -4.06 10.04 -4.20
CA GLY A 21 -4.41 10.25 -2.79
C GLY A 21 -4.56 11.73 -2.41
N LYS A 22 -3.90 12.66 -3.09
CA LYS A 22 -4.10 14.12 -2.92
C LYS A 22 -5.34 14.69 -3.59
N ALA A 23 -5.91 13.99 -4.57
CA ALA A 23 -7.07 14.46 -5.33
C ALA A 23 -8.41 14.04 -4.70
N THR A 24 -8.39 13.13 -3.73
CA THR A 24 -9.60 12.59 -3.10
C THR A 24 -9.55 12.77 -1.58
N THR A 25 -10.70 13.05 -0.96
CA THR A 25 -10.88 12.97 0.49
C THR A 25 -11.31 11.57 0.93
N ALA A 26 -11.56 10.65 0.00
CA ALA A 26 -11.84 9.25 0.32
C ALA A 26 -10.56 8.53 0.81
N LEU A 27 -10.77 7.41 1.49
CA LEU A 27 -9.68 6.45 1.71
C LEU A 27 -9.32 5.81 0.37
N ASP A 28 -8.04 5.63 0.08
CA ASP A 28 -7.56 5.02 -1.17
C ASP A 28 -6.40 4.05 -0.88
N VAL A 29 -6.06 3.19 -1.84
CA VAL A 29 -5.01 2.17 -1.71
C VAL A 29 -4.05 2.27 -2.91
N THR A 30 -2.75 2.21 -2.66
CA THR A 30 -1.74 2.25 -3.73
C THR A 30 -1.63 0.93 -4.49
N ASP A 31 -1.03 1.01 -5.69
CA ASP A 31 -0.34 -0.14 -6.27
C ASP A 31 0.79 -0.64 -5.34
N ILE A 32 1.26 -1.86 -5.61
CA ILE A 32 2.45 -2.41 -4.95
C ILE A 32 3.68 -1.56 -5.30
N TYR A 33 4.49 -1.23 -4.29
CA TYR A 33 5.79 -0.57 -4.47
C TYR A 33 6.80 -1.05 -3.42
N VAL A 34 8.08 -0.76 -3.65
CA VAL A 34 9.17 -1.06 -2.70
C VAL A 34 9.26 0.07 -1.68
N ASP A 35 9.06 -0.23 -0.39
CA ASP A 35 9.25 0.74 0.69
C ASP A 35 10.73 1.13 0.81
N ASP A 36 10.99 2.43 0.90
CA ASP A 36 12.35 3.00 0.93
C ASP A 36 13.04 2.77 2.30
N GLY A 37 12.28 2.53 3.35
CA GLY A 37 12.83 2.26 4.69
C GLY A 37 13.26 0.82 4.92
N THR A 38 12.53 -0.14 4.33
CA THR A 38 12.71 -1.58 4.56
C THR A 38 13.19 -2.34 3.34
N GLY A 39 13.00 -1.80 2.13
CA GLY A 39 13.21 -2.51 0.87
C GLY A 39 12.16 -3.60 0.59
N HIS A 40 11.11 -3.70 1.39
CA HIS A 40 10.06 -4.70 1.21
C HIS A 40 8.97 -4.19 0.26
N ASN A 41 8.31 -5.12 -0.44
CA ASN A 41 7.11 -4.78 -1.20
C ASN A 41 5.95 -4.49 -0.23
N VAL A 42 5.31 -3.35 -0.43
CA VAL A 42 4.16 -2.89 0.36
C VAL A 42 3.03 -2.41 -0.55
N ILE A 43 1.82 -2.38 0.01
CA ILE A 43 0.75 -1.46 -0.41
C ILE A 43 0.53 -0.45 0.71
N SER A 44 0.01 0.73 0.39
CA SER A 44 -0.31 1.72 1.42
C SER A 44 -1.76 2.13 1.34
N ILE A 45 -2.36 2.29 2.51
CA ILE A 45 -3.63 2.99 2.68
C ILE A 45 -3.30 4.47 2.81
N LEU A 46 -3.94 5.30 1.99
CA LEU A 46 -3.75 6.75 2.00
C LEU A 46 -5.04 7.52 2.29
N LYS A 47 -4.87 8.64 2.99
CA LYS A 47 -5.94 9.58 3.30
C LYS A 47 -5.43 11.01 3.18
N ASN A 48 -6.12 11.82 2.39
CA ASN A 48 -5.93 13.27 2.38
C ASN A 48 -6.57 13.91 3.61
N LEU A 49 -5.80 14.75 4.30
CA LEU A 49 -6.25 15.52 5.47
C LEU A 49 -6.34 17.03 5.19
N GLY A 50 -6.15 17.46 3.94
CA GLY A 50 -6.24 18.85 3.48
C GLY A 50 -4.87 19.49 3.29
N ASP A 51 -4.06 19.54 4.33
CA ASP A 51 -2.69 20.10 4.31
C ASP A 51 -1.61 19.04 4.02
N GLY A 52 -2.01 17.78 3.93
CA GLY A 52 -1.10 16.66 3.72
C GLY A 52 -1.83 15.34 3.49
N VAL A 53 -1.04 14.30 3.27
CA VAL A 53 -1.51 12.91 3.14
C VAL A 53 -0.87 12.09 4.23
N VAL A 54 -1.69 11.32 4.95
CA VAL A 54 -1.24 10.26 5.85
C VAL A 54 -1.21 8.95 5.08
N LEU A 55 -0.14 8.19 5.30
CA LEU A 55 0.14 6.90 4.70
C LEU A 55 0.33 5.86 5.81
N GLY A 56 -0.23 4.68 5.62
CA GLY A 56 0.06 3.49 6.43
C GLY A 56 0.38 2.30 5.53
N ASP A 57 1.59 1.77 5.67
CA ASP A 57 2.07 0.67 4.83
C ASP A 57 1.64 -0.69 5.39
N ILE A 58 1.33 -1.60 4.48
CA ILE A 58 1.06 -3.01 4.72
C ILE A 58 2.06 -3.82 3.88
N GLU A 59 2.97 -4.51 4.54
CA GLU A 59 3.89 -5.43 3.85
C GLU A 59 3.14 -6.62 3.27
N LEU A 60 3.50 -7.01 2.06
CA LEU A 60 2.86 -8.12 1.34
C LEU A 60 3.05 -9.46 2.08
N THR A 61 4.08 -9.58 2.91
CA THR A 61 4.32 -10.74 3.78
C THR A 61 3.16 -10.97 4.76
N PHE A 62 2.58 -9.91 5.34
CA PHE A 62 1.41 -10.02 6.22
C PHE A 62 0.14 -10.45 5.46
N LEU A 63 -0.03 -9.98 4.22
CA LEU A 63 -1.15 -10.40 3.38
C LEU A 63 -1.00 -11.88 2.98
N ALA A 64 0.21 -12.31 2.66
CA ALA A 64 0.51 -13.71 2.38
C ALA A 64 0.20 -14.60 3.59
N ASP A 65 0.58 -14.20 4.80
CA ASP A 65 0.27 -14.95 6.02
C ASP A 65 -1.24 -15.05 6.30
N THR A 66 -2.02 -14.03 5.92
CA THR A 66 -3.48 -14.04 6.07
C THR A 66 -4.12 -15.12 5.21
N ILE A 67 -3.69 -15.26 3.96
CA ILE A 67 -4.29 -16.24 3.02
C ILE A 67 -3.76 -17.66 3.22
N LYS A 68 -2.59 -17.84 3.86
CA LYS A 68 -2.07 -19.17 4.25
C LYS A 68 -2.97 -19.94 5.19
N THR A 69 -3.93 -19.26 5.84
CA THR A 69 -4.95 -19.91 6.69
C THR A 69 -5.98 -20.71 5.88
N VAL A 70 -6.07 -20.51 4.56
CA VAL A 70 -6.93 -21.29 3.69
C VAL A 70 -6.22 -22.58 3.29
N ASP A 71 -6.55 -23.66 3.99
CA ASP A 71 -6.05 -25.00 3.71
C ASP A 71 -7.13 -25.83 2.98
N TYR A 72 -7.09 -25.79 1.66
CA TYR A 72 -7.96 -26.59 0.79
C TYR A 72 -7.13 -27.27 -0.31
N PRO A 73 -7.15 -28.61 -0.41
CA PRO A 73 -6.35 -29.33 -1.41
C PRO A 73 -6.64 -28.86 -2.83
N GLY A 74 -5.59 -28.42 -3.54
CA GLY A 74 -5.68 -27.94 -4.91
C GLY A 74 -6.15 -26.49 -5.08
N ALA A 75 -6.37 -25.74 -3.99
CA ALA A 75 -6.69 -24.32 -4.07
C ALA A 75 -5.49 -23.47 -4.54
N VAL A 76 -5.81 -22.40 -5.27
CA VAL A 76 -4.90 -21.30 -5.58
C VAL A 76 -5.53 -20.02 -5.07
N LEU A 77 -4.79 -19.25 -4.27
CA LEU A 77 -5.26 -18.00 -3.67
C LEU A 77 -4.55 -16.83 -4.33
N LEU A 78 -5.33 -15.86 -4.81
CA LEU A 78 -4.84 -14.61 -5.39
C LEU A 78 -5.48 -13.44 -4.66
N ILE A 79 -4.66 -12.43 -4.37
CA ILE A 79 -5.12 -11.09 -4.05
C ILE A 79 -4.90 -10.26 -5.31
N THR A 80 -5.96 -9.63 -5.81
CA THR A 80 -5.92 -8.83 -7.03
C THR A 80 -6.62 -7.50 -6.82
N ASP A 81 -6.22 -6.50 -7.59
CA ASP A 81 -7.02 -5.27 -7.72
C ASP A 81 -8.25 -5.49 -8.62
N GLN A 82 -9.08 -4.46 -8.76
CA GLN A 82 -10.29 -4.46 -9.59
C GLN A 82 -10.03 -4.66 -11.10
N THR A 83 -8.78 -4.60 -11.56
CA THR A 83 -8.38 -4.79 -12.96
C THR A 83 -7.86 -6.19 -13.24
N GLY A 84 -7.66 -7.02 -12.22
CA GLY A 84 -7.05 -8.35 -12.37
C GLY A 84 -5.53 -8.35 -12.19
N LYS A 85 -4.94 -7.23 -11.74
CA LYS A 85 -3.50 -7.14 -11.49
C LYS A 85 -3.13 -7.81 -10.16
N VAL A 86 -2.11 -8.66 -10.22
CA VAL A 86 -1.50 -9.39 -9.09
C VAL A 86 -0.19 -8.74 -8.68
#